data_AF-A0A959H107-F1
#
_entry.id   AF-A0A959H107-F1
#
_cell.length_a   1.000
_cell.length_b   1.000
_cell.length_c   1.000
_cell.angle_alpha   90.00
_cell.angle_beta   90.00
_cell.angle_gamma   90.00
#
_symmetry.space_group_name_H-M   'P 1'
#
loop_
_entity.id
_entity.type
_entity.pdbx_description
1 polymer ?
#
loop_
_entity_poly.entity_id
_entity_poly.type
_entity_poly.pdbx_seq_one_letter_code
_entity_poly.pdbx_strand_id
1 'polypeptide(L)'
;MGQLQSLDYAVFLIYFVIVAGYGYWIYQRKKAAEASAADFFLAEGALTWWAIGASLIASNISAEQFIGMSGSGFAMGLAIASYEWMAALTLLVVAVFFLPIYLKNKIYTMPQFLAQRFSPLVATIMAVFWLLVYIFVNLTSILYLGALAVSTISGFGFTTCVIGLAIFAIFITLGGMKVIGYTDVIQVLVLIMGGLATTYLALDLV
;
A
#
# COMPACT_ATOMS: atom_id res chain seq x y z
N MET A 1 11.34 -25.48 13.68
CA MET A 1 11.07 -24.17 13.07
C MET A 1 10.01 -23.51 13.94
N GLY A 2 10.37 -22.37 14.53
CA GLY A 2 9.92 -21.93 15.85
C GLY A 2 8.46 -21.52 15.89
N GLN A 3 7.75 -22.02 16.90
CA GLN A 3 6.52 -21.38 17.37
C GLN A 3 6.87 -19.98 17.85
N LEU A 4 6.06 -18.99 17.46
CA LEU A 4 6.13 -17.65 18.01
C LEU A 4 6.13 -17.71 19.54
N GLN A 5 7.08 -17.02 20.17
CA GLN A 5 7.12 -16.91 21.61
C GLN A 5 5.94 -16.06 22.08
N SER A 6 5.52 -16.23 23.33
CA SER A 6 4.44 -15.42 23.92
C SER A 6 4.73 -13.91 23.85
N LEU A 7 6.02 -13.54 23.86
CA LEU A 7 6.47 -12.16 23.67
C LEU A 7 6.21 -11.64 22.26
N ASP A 8 6.35 -12.47 21.22
CA ASP A 8 6.09 -12.06 19.83
C ASP A 8 4.61 -11.75 19.61
N TYR A 9 3.73 -12.58 20.19
CA TYR A 9 2.29 -12.31 20.19
C TYR A 9 1.94 -11.03 20.96
N ALA A 10 2.63 -10.76 22.07
CA ALA A 10 2.42 -9.53 22.83
C ALA A 10 2.84 -8.28 22.02
N VAL A 11 3.99 -8.32 21.35
CA VAL A 11 4.46 -7.22 20.48
C VAL A 11 3.49 -7.01 19.32
N PHE A 12 3.02 -8.09 18.67
CA PHE A 12 2.02 -8.02 17.61
C PHE A 12 0.71 -7.37 18.10
N LEU A 13 0.21 -7.77 19.27
CA LEU A 13 -1.02 -7.24 19.83
C LEU A 13 -0.88 -5.77 20.26
N ILE A 14 0.27 -5.39 20.83
CA ILE A 14 0.58 -3.98 21.15
C ILE A 14 0.60 -3.13 19.88
N TYR A 15 1.30 -3.59 18.84
CA TYR A 15 1.33 -2.91 17.55
C TYR A 15 -0.08 -2.73 16.98
N PHE A 16 -0.88 -3.79 17.01
CA PHE A 16 -2.26 -3.77 16.56
C PHE A 16 -3.11 -2.74 17.33
N VAL A 17 -3.01 -2.72 18.66
CA VAL A 17 -3.74 -1.77 19.51
C VAL A 17 -3.30 -0.33 19.24
N ILE A 18 -2.01 -0.08 19.02
CA ILE A 18 -1.49 1.26 18.69
C ILE A 18 -2.08 1.73 17.36
N VAL A 19 -2.01 0.90 16.30
CA VAL A 19 -2.48 1.28 14.97
C VAL A 19 -4.00 1.42 14.93
N ALA A 20 -4.73 0.45 15.51
CA ALA A 20 -6.19 0.51 15.59
C ALA A 20 -6.67 1.68 16.47
N GLY A 21 -6.01 1.92 17.60
CA GLY A 21 -6.29 3.05 18.49
C GLY A 21 -6.03 4.39 17.82
N TYR A 22 -4.92 4.54 17.10
CA TYR A 22 -4.61 5.73 16.31
C TYR A 22 -5.63 5.94 15.19
N GLY A 23 -5.98 4.89 14.45
CA GLY A 23 -7.01 4.93 13.40
C GLY A 23 -8.38 5.34 13.96
N TYR A 24 -8.78 4.79 15.10
CA TYR A 24 -10.03 5.14 15.78
C TYR A 24 -10.02 6.58 16.32
N TRP A 25 -8.91 7.05 16.90
CA TRP A 25 -8.76 8.42 17.37
C TRP A 25 -8.91 9.43 16.21
N ILE A 26 -8.29 9.14 15.05
CA ILE A 26 -8.46 9.95 13.85
C ILE A 26 -9.90 9.91 13.35
N TYR A 27 -10.52 8.73 13.32
CA TYR A 27 -11.92 8.56 12.92
C TYR A 27 -12.84 9.45 13.77
N GLN A 28 -12.70 9.40 15.09
CA GLN A 28 -13.45 10.25 16.03
C GLN A 28 -13.20 11.75 15.79
N ARG A 29 -11.92 12.15 15.66
CA ARG A 29 -11.55 13.55 15.46
C ARG A 29 -12.06 14.12 14.13
N LYS A 30 -12.07 13.31 13.06
CA LYS A 30 -12.56 13.69 11.72
C LYS A 30 -14.08 13.53 11.56
N LYS A 31 -14.74 12.80 12.46
CA LYS A 31 -16.20 12.80 12.59
C LYS A 31 -16.69 14.03 13.36
N ALA A 32 -15.89 14.51 14.33
CA ALA A 32 -16.16 15.72 15.10
C ALA A 32 -15.82 17.01 14.35
N ALA A 33 -14.76 16.99 13.54
CA ALA A 33 -14.46 18.07 12.60
C ALA A 33 -15.18 17.77 11.28
N GLU A 34 -16.31 18.44 11.00
CA GLU A 34 -16.77 18.59 9.62
C GLU A 34 -15.59 19.15 8.82
N ALA A 35 -14.90 18.27 8.08
CA ALA A 35 -13.83 18.67 7.19
C ALA A 35 -14.49 19.46 6.06
N SER A 36 -14.66 20.75 6.31
CA SER A 36 -15.12 21.74 5.35
C SER A 36 -14.35 21.54 4.06
N ALA A 37 -15.04 21.63 2.92
CA ALA A 37 -14.40 21.61 1.60
C ALA A 37 -13.21 22.59 1.54
N ALA A 38 -13.25 23.67 2.32
CA ALA A 38 -12.16 24.63 2.47
C ALA A 38 -10.83 23.99 2.92
N ASP A 39 -10.80 23.03 3.85
CA ASP A 39 -9.55 22.38 4.28
C ASP A 39 -8.96 21.47 3.21
N PHE A 40 -9.81 20.88 2.35
CA PHE A 40 -9.38 20.07 1.21
C PHE A 40 -8.79 20.97 0.11
N PHE A 41 -9.41 22.14 -0.13
CA PHE A 41 -8.91 23.14 -1.07
C PHE A 41 -7.66 23.88 -0.54
N LEU A 42 -7.51 24.11 0.78
CA LEU A 42 -6.31 24.71 1.38
C LEU A 42 -5.11 23.76 1.37
N ALA A 43 -5.35 22.44 1.36
CA ALA A 43 -4.29 21.44 1.17
C ALA A 43 -3.84 21.31 -0.30
N GLU A 44 -4.65 21.80 -1.24
CA GLU A 44 -4.38 21.79 -2.68
C GLU A 44 -3.26 22.80 -3.01
N GLY A 45 -2.01 22.37 -2.77
CA GLY A 45 -0.78 23.15 -2.99
C GLY A 45 0.14 23.29 -1.77
N ALA A 46 -0.27 22.82 -0.59
CA ALA A 46 0.50 22.95 0.65
C ALA A 46 1.45 21.77 0.96
N LEU A 47 1.37 20.68 0.18
CA LEU A 47 2.22 19.51 0.36
C LEU A 47 3.62 19.78 -0.20
N THR A 48 4.63 19.65 0.65
CA THR A 48 6.03 19.79 0.28
C THR A 48 6.48 18.68 -0.68
N TRP A 49 7.46 18.96 -1.54
CA TRP A 49 7.93 18.04 -2.57
C TRP A 49 8.39 16.67 -2.00
N TRP A 50 9.01 16.68 -0.82
CA TRP A 50 9.49 15.46 -0.15
C TRP A 50 8.33 14.63 0.41
N ALA A 51 7.24 15.27 0.86
CA ALA A 51 6.04 14.57 1.32
C ALA A 51 5.30 13.90 0.15
N ILE A 52 5.24 14.57 -1.01
CA ILE A 52 4.66 13.99 -2.23
C ILE A 52 5.48 12.78 -2.69
N GLY A 53 6.81 12.90 -2.76
CA GLY A 53 7.70 11.81 -3.13
C GLY A 53 7.59 10.61 -2.19
N ALA A 54 7.63 10.86 -0.87
CA ALA A 54 7.46 9.81 0.13
C ALA A 54 6.10 9.10 0.00
N SER A 55 5.02 9.85 -0.23
CA SER A 55 3.67 9.28 -0.42
C SER A 55 3.55 8.43 -1.68
N LEU A 56 4.25 8.78 -2.77
CA LEU A 56 4.26 7.99 -4.00
C LEU A 56 4.96 6.65 -3.81
N ILE A 57 6.11 6.63 -3.12
CA ILE A 57 6.82 5.39 -2.80
C ILE A 57 6.04 4.56 -1.78
N ALA A 58 5.52 5.20 -0.73
CA ALA A 58 4.67 4.57 0.28
C ALA A 58 3.48 3.84 -0.35
N SER A 59 2.79 4.48 -1.30
CA SER A 59 1.65 3.90 -2.02
C SER A 59 2.02 2.70 -2.91
N ASN A 60 3.31 2.52 -3.21
CA ASN A 60 3.78 1.40 -4.03
C ASN A 60 4.22 0.20 -3.17
N ILE A 61 4.54 0.41 -1.90
CA ILE A 61 4.97 -0.66 -0.99
C ILE A 61 3.75 -1.47 -0.52
N SER A 62 3.77 -2.76 -0.82
CA SER A 62 2.73 -3.71 -0.38
C SER A 62 3.35 -5.05 0.06
N ALA A 63 2.52 -5.96 0.57
CA ALA A 63 2.94 -7.33 0.88
C ALA A 63 3.52 -8.06 -0.35
N GLU A 64 3.06 -7.73 -1.55
CA GLU A 64 3.61 -8.25 -2.80
C GLU A 64 5.05 -7.80 -3.01
N GLN A 65 5.31 -6.52 -2.78
CA GLN A 65 6.66 -5.97 -2.89
C GLN A 65 7.61 -6.58 -1.84
N PHE A 66 7.14 -6.83 -0.62
CA PHE A 66 8.01 -7.33 0.44
C PHE A 66 8.27 -8.84 0.33
N ILE A 67 7.24 -9.64 0.08
CA ILE A 67 7.33 -11.11 0.06
C ILE A 67 7.62 -11.61 -1.36
N GLY A 68 6.89 -11.11 -2.35
CA GLY A 68 7.01 -11.52 -3.75
C GLY A 68 8.37 -11.18 -4.33
N MET A 69 8.81 -9.93 -4.21
CA MET A 69 10.12 -9.51 -4.75
C MET A 69 11.28 -10.17 -4.00
N SER A 70 11.15 -10.41 -2.69
CA SER A 70 12.17 -11.18 -1.95
C SER A 70 12.24 -12.63 -2.42
N GLY A 71 11.10 -13.26 -2.71
CA GLY A 71 11.05 -14.60 -3.31
C GLY A 71 11.68 -14.64 -4.72
N SER A 72 11.38 -13.65 -5.56
CA SER A 72 12.05 -13.50 -6.85
C SER A 72 13.54 -13.18 -6.71
N GLY A 73 13.94 -12.43 -5.69
CA GLY A 73 15.34 -12.15 -5.37
C GLY A 73 16.10 -13.39 -4.92
N PHE A 74 15.45 -14.32 -4.21
CA PHE A 74 16.02 -15.63 -3.89
C PHE A 74 16.23 -16.48 -5.15
N ALA A 75 15.29 -16.45 -6.10
CA ALA A 75 15.36 -17.26 -7.32
C ALA A 75 16.27 -16.67 -8.42
N MET A 76 16.25 -15.35 -8.61
CA MET A 76 16.89 -14.64 -9.72
C MET A 76 17.99 -13.66 -9.28
N GLY A 77 18.24 -13.52 -7.98
CA GLY A 77 19.22 -12.59 -7.44
C GLY A 77 18.84 -11.12 -7.66
N LEU A 78 19.85 -10.28 -7.83
CA LEU A 78 19.69 -8.82 -7.99
C LEU A 78 18.99 -8.41 -9.30
N ALA A 79 18.83 -9.33 -10.26
CA ALA A 79 18.22 -9.02 -11.56
C ALA A 79 16.80 -8.46 -11.42
N ILE A 80 16.03 -8.88 -10.41
CA ILE A 80 14.67 -8.38 -10.14
C ILE A 80 14.64 -6.88 -9.80
N ALA A 81 15.73 -6.33 -9.24
CA ALA A 81 15.84 -4.90 -8.93
C ALA A 81 15.77 -4.00 -10.18
N SER A 82 15.95 -4.57 -11.38
CA SER A 82 15.79 -3.85 -12.65
C SER A 82 14.38 -3.26 -12.82
N TYR A 83 13.35 -3.88 -12.22
CA TYR A 83 11.98 -3.33 -12.21
C TYR A 83 11.93 -1.96 -11.52
N GLU A 84 12.58 -1.83 -10.35
CA GLU A 84 12.61 -0.58 -9.59
C GLU A 84 13.44 0.50 -10.29
N TRP A 85 14.59 0.13 -10.87
CA TRP A 85 15.43 1.08 -11.60
C TRP A 85 14.74 1.63 -12.84
N MET A 86 14.06 0.77 -13.60
CA MET A 86 13.27 1.20 -14.76
C MET A 86 12.04 2.01 -14.36
N ALA A 87 11.38 1.66 -13.24
CA ALA A 87 10.27 2.44 -12.70
C ALA A 87 10.70 3.86 -12.31
N ALA A 88 11.85 4.02 -11.63
CA ALA A 88 12.40 5.33 -11.28
C ALA A 88 12.66 6.21 -12.52
N LEU A 89 13.27 5.64 -13.57
CA LEU A 89 13.48 6.35 -14.83
C LEU A 89 12.15 6.73 -15.51
N THR A 90 11.19 5.82 -15.52
CA THR A 90 9.86 6.05 -16.10
C THR A 90 9.11 7.14 -15.35
N LEU A 91 9.22 7.20 -14.02
CA LEU A 91 8.63 8.27 -13.22
C LEU A 91 9.18 9.65 -13.57
N LEU A 92 10.47 9.77 -13.89
CA LEU A 92 11.03 11.03 -14.39
C LEU A 92 10.41 11.45 -15.73
N VAL A 93 10.22 10.50 -16.65
CA VAL A 93 9.55 10.76 -17.93
C VAL A 93 8.09 11.19 -17.71
N VAL A 94 7.36 10.50 -16.83
CA VAL A 94 5.98 10.86 -16.47
C VAL A 94 5.93 12.25 -15.83
N ALA A 95 6.83 12.57 -14.91
CA ALA A 95 6.88 13.85 -14.22
C ALA A 95 7.18 15.02 -15.16
N VAL A 96 8.07 14.85 -16.13
CA VAL A 96 8.48 15.92 -17.06
C VAL A 96 7.49 16.09 -18.21
N PHE A 97 7.01 15.00 -18.81
CA PHE A 97 6.24 15.06 -20.06
C PHE A 97 4.73 14.92 -19.85
N PHE A 98 4.29 14.04 -18.94
CA PHE A 98 2.87 13.74 -18.77
C PHE A 98 2.21 14.63 -17.72
N LEU A 99 2.85 14.82 -16.57
CA LEU A 99 2.28 15.58 -15.46
C LEU A 99 1.87 17.02 -15.85
N PRO A 100 2.65 17.79 -16.65
CA PRO A 100 2.23 19.13 -17.07
C PRO A 100 0.92 19.12 -17.87
N ILE A 101 0.70 18.07 -18.68
CA ILE A 101 -0.51 17.92 -19.49
C ILE A 101 -1.71 17.64 -18.59
N TYR A 102 -1.54 16.77 -17.60
CA TYR A 102 -2.63 16.40 -16.68
C TYR A 102 -3.07 17.59 -15.83
N LEU A 103 -2.10 18.33 -15.28
CA LEU A 103 -2.37 19.53 -14.48
C LEU A 103 -3.02 20.65 -15.32
N LYS A 104 -2.51 20.90 -16.54
CA LYS A 104 -3.07 21.94 -17.43
C LYS A 104 -4.52 21.65 -17.83
N ASN A 105 -4.88 20.38 -18.03
CA ASN A 105 -6.22 19.98 -18.44
C ASN A 105 -7.14 19.60 -17.25
N LYS A 106 -6.69 19.77 -16.01
CA LYS A 106 -7.44 19.42 -14.79
C LYS A 106 -7.95 17.96 -14.81
N ILE A 107 -7.06 17.06 -15.19
CA ILE A 107 -7.31 15.63 -15.27
C ILE A 107 -6.84 14.98 -13.98
N TYR A 108 -7.77 14.39 -13.23
CA TYR A 108 -7.51 13.82 -11.91
C TYR A 108 -7.50 12.30 -11.90
N THR A 109 -8.13 11.64 -12.88
CA THR A 109 -8.19 10.18 -12.95
C THR A 109 -7.89 9.67 -14.36
N MET A 110 -7.38 8.43 -14.45
CA MET A 110 -7.08 7.80 -15.74
C MET A 110 -8.33 7.57 -16.61
N PRO A 111 -9.48 7.10 -16.08
CA PRO A 111 -10.70 7.02 -16.88
C PRO A 111 -11.19 8.40 -17.38
N GLN A 112 -11.05 9.45 -16.57
CA GLN A 112 -11.39 10.82 -16.99
C GLN A 112 -10.53 11.29 -18.16
N PHE A 113 -9.23 11.01 -18.15
CA PHE A 113 -8.34 11.29 -19.29
C PHE A 113 -8.87 10.63 -20.57
N LEU A 114 -9.19 9.34 -20.50
CA LEU A 114 -9.66 8.58 -21.66
C LEU A 114 -11.03 9.06 -22.16
N ALA A 115 -11.91 9.46 -21.24
CA ALA A 115 -13.21 10.03 -21.59
C ALA A 115 -13.07 11.35 -22.36
N GLN A 116 -12.15 12.23 -21.91
CA GLN A 116 -11.90 13.52 -22.56
C GLN A 116 -11.13 13.39 -23.88
N ARG A 117 -10.19 12.44 -23.97
CA ARG A 117 -9.30 12.28 -25.13
C ARG A 117 -9.87 11.42 -26.25
N PHE A 118 -10.68 10.42 -25.92
CA PHE A 118 -11.20 9.43 -26.86
C PHE A 118 -12.73 9.38 -26.82
N SER A 119 -13.31 8.64 -25.87
CA SER A 119 -14.76 8.52 -25.70
C SER A 119 -15.13 7.94 -24.33
N PRO A 120 -16.36 8.18 -23.85
CA PRO A 120 -16.86 7.57 -22.61
C PRO A 120 -16.82 6.04 -22.62
N LEU A 121 -17.01 5.41 -23.79
CA LEU A 121 -16.97 3.96 -23.92
C LEU A 121 -15.58 3.40 -23.56
N VAL A 122 -14.50 4.02 -24.05
CA VAL A 122 -13.12 3.61 -23.75
C VAL A 122 -12.83 3.78 -22.25
N ALA A 123 -13.33 4.85 -21.63
CA ALA A 123 -13.20 5.07 -20.20
C ALA A 123 -13.90 3.97 -19.38
N THR A 124 -15.11 3.56 -19.76
CA THR A 124 -15.85 2.49 -19.10
C THR A 124 -15.15 1.14 -19.26
N ILE A 125 -14.66 0.82 -20.47
CA ILE A 125 -13.89 -0.41 -20.72
C ILE A 125 -12.66 -0.45 -19.81
N MET A 126 -11.91 0.66 -19.74
CA MET A 126 -10.74 0.78 -18.87
C MET A 126 -11.10 0.59 -17.40
N ALA A 127 -12.18 1.21 -16.93
CA ALA A 127 -12.62 1.09 -15.54
C ALA A 127 -13.03 -0.35 -15.18
N VAL A 128 -13.78 -1.03 -16.05
CA VAL A 128 -14.17 -2.44 -15.84
C VAL A 128 -12.94 -3.34 -15.86
N PHE A 129 -12.04 -3.15 -16.83
CA PHE A 129 -10.81 -3.93 -16.92
C PHE A 129 -9.96 -3.77 -15.65
N TRP A 130 -9.75 -2.53 -15.19
CA TRP A 130 -9.01 -2.28 -13.96
C TRP A 130 -9.69 -2.87 -12.72
N LEU A 131 -11.01 -2.80 -12.63
CA LEU A 131 -11.74 -3.41 -11.53
C LEU A 131 -11.49 -4.92 -11.47
N LEU A 132 -11.52 -5.61 -12.62
CA LEU A 132 -11.23 -7.04 -12.69
C LEU A 132 -9.78 -7.33 -12.30
N VAL A 133 -8.81 -6.56 -12.78
CA VAL A 133 -7.39 -6.70 -12.39
C VAL A 133 -7.22 -6.52 -10.88
N TYR A 134 -7.86 -5.51 -10.28
CA TYR A 134 -7.78 -5.28 -8.85
C TYR A 134 -8.35 -6.43 -8.03
N ILE A 135 -9.50 -7.00 -8.44
CA ILE A 135 -10.14 -8.10 -7.72
C ILE A 135 -9.36 -9.41 -7.90
N PHE A 136 -9.07 -9.79 -9.14
CA PHE A 136 -8.54 -11.11 -9.44
C PHE A 136 -7.03 -11.22 -9.28
N VAL A 137 -6.29 -10.14 -9.52
CA VAL A 137 -4.83 -10.13 -9.44
C VAL A 137 -4.39 -9.49 -8.14
N ASN A 138 -4.59 -8.18 -7.97
CA ASN A 138 -3.98 -7.45 -6.85
C ASN A 138 -4.48 -7.93 -5.49
N LEU A 139 -5.80 -7.97 -5.29
CA LEU A 139 -6.39 -8.36 -4.00
C LEU A 139 -6.08 -9.83 -3.68
N THR A 140 -6.18 -10.72 -4.67
CA THR A 140 -5.83 -12.14 -4.52
C THR A 140 -4.36 -12.32 -4.15
N SER A 141 -3.44 -11.65 -4.86
CA SER A 141 -1.99 -11.73 -4.59
C SER A 141 -1.64 -11.22 -3.20
N ILE A 142 -2.18 -10.07 -2.79
CA ILE A 142 -1.93 -9.49 -1.47
C ILE A 142 -2.45 -10.41 -0.35
N LEU A 143 -3.68 -10.94 -0.48
CA LEU A 143 -4.24 -11.86 0.51
C LEU A 143 -3.46 -13.19 0.55
N TYR A 144 -3.09 -13.73 -0.61
CA TYR A 144 -2.32 -14.97 -0.71
C TYR A 144 -0.94 -14.83 -0.06
N LEU A 145 -0.16 -13.81 -0.47
CA LEU A 145 1.19 -13.58 0.06
C LEU A 145 1.15 -13.22 1.55
N GLY A 146 0.19 -12.38 1.96
CA GLY A 146 -0.02 -12.06 3.37
C GLY A 146 -0.35 -13.30 4.21
N ALA A 147 -1.26 -14.14 3.74
CA ALA A 147 -1.63 -15.36 4.45
C ALA A 147 -0.49 -16.38 4.50
N LEU A 148 0.31 -16.47 3.43
CA LEU A 148 1.49 -17.32 3.39
C LEU A 148 2.50 -16.89 4.46
N ALA A 149 2.83 -15.60 4.54
CA ALA A 149 3.74 -15.09 5.56
C ALA A 149 3.23 -15.36 6.98
N VAL A 150 1.96 -15.08 7.26
CA VAL A 150 1.39 -15.32 8.59
C VAL A 150 1.37 -16.82 8.92
N SER A 151 0.99 -17.68 7.97
CA SER A 151 0.96 -19.14 8.18
C SER A 151 2.35 -19.71 8.46
N THR A 152 3.38 -19.27 7.73
CA THR A 152 4.76 -19.72 7.92
C THR A 152 5.33 -19.31 9.27
N ILE A 153 4.98 -18.12 9.77
CA ILE A 153 5.54 -17.57 11.02
C ILE A 153 4.75 -18.08 12.24
N SER A 154 3.41 -18.07 12.18
CA SER A 154 2.56 -18.43 13.32
C SER A 154 2.29 -19.93 13.47
N GLY A 155 2.45 -20.70 12.41
CA GLY A 155 2.07 -22.12 12.37
C GLY A 155 0.56 -22.36 12.23
N PHE A 156 -0.26 -21.32 12.09
CA PHE A 156 -1.69 -21.48 11.77
C PHE A 156 -1.90 -21.97 10.34
N GLY A 157 -2.99 -22.71 10.13
CA GLY A 157 -3.37 -23.19 8.81
C GLY A 157 -3.61 -22.04 7.83
N PHE A 158 -3.10 -22.17 6.61
CA PHE A 158 -3.19 -21.15 5.56
C PHE A 158 -4.62 -20.60 5.37
N THR A 159 -5.62 -21.50 5.31
CA THR A 159 -7.03 -21.12 5.15
C THR A 159 -7.53 -20.21 6.28
N THR A 160 -7.12 -20.48 7.52
CA THR A 160 -7.46 -19.64 8.68
C THR A 160 -6.84 -18.26 8.56
N CYS A 161 -5.59 -18.17 8.11
CA CYS A 161 -4.91 -16.89 7.87
C CYS A 161 -5.59 -16.08 6.76
N VAL A 162 -5.98 -16.72 5.64
CA VAL A 162 -6.71 -16.06 4.55
C VAL A 162 -8.04 -15.49 5.05
N ILE A 163 -8.84 -16.30 5.74
CA ILE A 163 -10.15 -15.86 6.26
C ILE A 163 -9.97 -14.72 7.27
N GLY A 164 -8.99 -14.84 8.18
CA GLY A 164 -8.68 -13.80 9.16
C GLY A 164 -8.29 -12.47 8.52
N LEU A 165 -7.41 -12.49 7.52
CA LEU A 165 -7.01 -11.29 6.77
C LEU A 165 -8.18 -10.69 5.98
N ALA A 166 -9.03 -11.52 5.36
CA ALA A 166 -10.20 -11.05 4.62
C ALA A 166 -11.21 -10.34 5.54
N ILE A 167 -11.50 -10.92 6.70
CA ILE A 167 -12.37 -10.28 7.71
C ILE A 167 -11.75 -8.98 8.19
N PHE A 168 -10.45 -8.96 8.45
CA PHE A 168 -9.75 -7.76 8.90
C PHE A 168 -9.77 -6.63 7.85
N ALA A 169 -9.60 -6.97 6.57
CA ALA A 169 -9.73 -6.01 5.47
C ALA A 169 -11.13 -5.38 5.42
N ILE A 170 -12.20 -6.15 5.66
CA ILE A 170 -13.56 -5.62 5.75
C ILE A 170 -13.67 -4.61 6.91
N PHE A 171 -13.13 -4.94 8.08
CA PHE A 171 -13.16 -4.01 9.22
C PHE A 171 -12.39 -2.71 8.97
N ILE A 172 -11.20 -2.78 8.34
CA ILE A 172 -10.44 -1.58 8.00
C ILE A 172 -11.17 -0.73 6.96
N THR A 173 -11.79 -1.34 5.95
CA THR A 173 -12.51 -0.59 4.91
C THR A 173 -13.71 0.19 5.47
N LEU A 174 -14.35 -0.29 6.53
CA LEU A 174 -15.39 0.46 7.26
C LEU A 174 -14.89 1.76 7.91
N GLY A 175 -13.58 1.89 8.16
CA GLY A 175 -12.95 3.11 8.68
C GLY A 175 -12.87 4.25 7.66
N GLY A 176 -13.01 3.96 6.36
CA GLY A 176 -12.99 4.93 5.27
C GLY A 176 -11.58 5.39 4.84
N MET A 177 -11.47 5.90 3.61
CA MET A 177 -10.18 6.23 2.95
C MET A 177 -9.29 7.20 3.74
N LYS A 178 -9.88 8.14 4.49
CA LYS A 178 -9.10 9.09 5.29
C LYS A 178 -8.35 8.41 6.42
N VAL A 179 -8.97 7.45 7.12
CA VAL A 179 -8.34 6.74 8.24
C VAL A 179 -7.20 5.86 7.73
N ILE A 180 -7.44 5.18 6.60
CA ILE A 180 -6.46 4.30 5.94
C ILE A 180 -5.18 5.08 5.61
N GLY A 181 -5.30 6.24 4.95
CA GLY A 181 -4.11 7.02 4.56
C GLY A 181 -3.22 7.47 5.74
N TYR A 182 -3.79 7.72 6.92
CA TYR A 182 -2.99 8.06 8.10
C TYR A 182 -2.34 6.83 8.76
N THR A 183 -3.00 5.67 8.73
CA THR A 183 -2.41 4.42 9.22
C THR A 183 -1.30 3.92 8.30
N ASP A 184 -1.40 4.17 7.00
CA ASP A 184 -0.41 3.75 6.00
C ASP A 184 0.96 4.41 6.21
N VAL A 185 1.01 5.67 6.67
CA VAL A 185 2.28 6.35 6.98
C VAL A 185 3.07 5.61 8.07
N ILE A 186 2.37 5.15 9.11
CA ILE A 186 3.00 4.38 10.19
C ILE A 186 3.45 3.02 9.66
N GLN A 187 2.62 2.34 8.86
CA GLN A 187 2.94 1.04 8.28
C GLN A 187 4.18 1.07 7.40
N VAL A 188 4.33 2.08 6.54
CA VAL A 188 5.49 2.19 5.65
C VAL A 188 6.79 2.33 6.44
N LEU A 189 6.80 3.14 7.50
CA LEU A 189 7.97 3.25 8.38
C LEU A 189 8.32 1.91 9.03
N VAL A 190 7.32 1.19 9.53
CA VAL A 190 7.51 -0.13 10.14
C VAL A 190 8.02 -1.15 9.12
N LEU A 191 7.50 -1.14 7.89
CA LEU A 191 7.93 -2.04 6.82
C LEU A 191 9.38 -1.76 6.38
N ILE A 192 9.77 -0.48 6.26
CA ILE A 192 11.16 -0.11 5.91
C ILE A 192 12.12 -0.54 7.01
N MET A 193 11.82 -0.19 8.28
CA MET A 193 12.66 -0.59 9.41
C MET A 193 12.71 -2.12 9.57
N GLY A 194 11.58 -2.79 9.42
CA GLY A 194 11.48 -4.25 9.46
C GLY A 194 12.30 -4.92 8.36
N GLY A 195 12.20 -4.42 7.13
CA GLY A 195 13.02 -4.90 6.00
C GLY A 195 14.51 -4.75 6.24
N LEU A 196 14.97 -3.55 6.64
CA LEU A 196 16.37 -3.30 6.95
C LEU A 196 16.88 -4.18 8.09
N ALA A 197 16.08 -4.35 9.15
CA ALA A 197 16.43 -5.22 10.28
C ALA A 197 16.53 -6.69 9.83
N THR A 198 15.56 -7.19 9.05
CA THR A 198 15.60 -8.56 8.52
C THR A 198 16.81 -8.77 7.62
N THR A 199 17.13 -7.82 6.73
CA THR A 199 18.33 -7.90 5.88
C THR A 199 19.61 -7.91 6.71
N TYR A 200 19.73 -7.02 7.71
CA TYR A 200 20.90 -6.96 8.58
C TYR A 200 21.11 -8.27 9.35
N LEU A 201 20.05 -8.79 9.98
CA LEU A 201 20.11 -10.06 10.70
C LEU A 201 20.44 -11.23 9.78
N ALA A 202 19.88 -11.24 8.57
CA ALA A 202 20.17 -12.28 7.58
C ALA A 202 21.64 -12.25 7.11
N LEU A 203 22.25 -11.07 7.02
CA LEU A 203 23.67 -10.93 6.69
C LEU A 203 24.60 -11.35 7.84
N ASP A 204 24.18 -11.12 9.10
CA ASP A 204 24.95 -11.52 10.29
C ASP A 204 24.86 -13.04 10.56
N LEU A 205 23.76 -13.67 10.13
CA LEU A 205 23.55 -15.11 10.23
C LEU A 205 24.35 -15.94 9.20
N VAL A 206 24.93 -15.29 8.17
CA VAL A 206 25.73 -15.91 7.10
C VAL A 206 27.22 -15.74 7.38
#